data_AF-A0A536GJ67-F1
#
_entry.id   AF-A0A536GJ67-F1
#
_cell.length_a   1.000
_cell.length_b   1.000
_cell.length_c   1.000
_cell.angle_alpha   90.00
_cell.angle_beta   90.00
_cell.angle_gamma   90.00
#
_symmetry.space_group_name_H-M   'P 1'
#
loop_
_entity.id
_entity.type
_entity.pdbx_description
1 polymer ?
#
loop_
_entity_poly.entity_id
_entity_poly.type
_entity_poly.pdbx_seq_one_letter_code
_entity_poly.pdbx_strand_id
1 'polypeptide(L)'
;MRIYEGSPRQDFEEVFRSIGAFIDQRGMREILLVEAPDGFIVQGIVTAGAAGGTWSESMGHQAKETLTFLDDDIARFMEESVARRGKPGPEPQRDAGFYETALRVLGRYMDEQKPRDVFFFEQDGAFVVRLFMGGQQGGNHVLAEFTRDDIAELVARGPGLRIPTPTPKPATA
;
A
#
# COMPACT_ATOMS: atom_id res chain seq x y z
N MET A 1 -2.79 -12.49 22.08
CA MET A 1 -1.41 -11.96 22.14
C MET A 1 -0.74 -12.33 20.83
N ARG A 2 -0.33 -11.34 20.02
CA ARG A 2 0.47 -11.60 18.82
C ARG A 2 1.68 -10.67 18.88
N ILE A 3 2.78 -11.30 19.28
CA ILE A 3 4.15 -10.84 19.24
C ILE A 3 4.69 -11.41 17.94
N TYR A 4 4.84 -10.59 16.91
CA TYR A 4 5.52 -11.02 15.68
C TYR A 4 6.74 -10.15 15.51
N GLU A 5 7.76 -10.35 16.35
CA GLU A 5 9.11 -9.97 15.97
C GLU A 5 9.48 -10.77 14.72
N GLY A 6 9.66 -10.08 13.59
CA GLY A 6 10.25 -10.66 12.38
C GLY A 6 9.29 -11.22 11.32
N SER A 7 7.98 -10.92 11.34
CA SER A 7 7.14 -11.24 10.17
C SER A 7 7.19 -10.11 9.10
N PRO A 8 7.01 -10.42 7.80
CA PRO A 8 6.99 -9.43 6.72
C PRO A 8 6.00 -8.26 6.92
N ARG A 9 5.01 -8.41 7.82
CA ARG A 9 3.98 -7.41 8.10
C ARG A 9 4.45 -6.28 9.04
N GLN A 10 5.72 -6.25 9.42
CA GLN A 10 6.31 -5.14 10.19
C GLN A 10 6.85 -4.01 9.31
N ASP A 11 6.85 -4.19 7.97
CA ASP A 11 7.22 -3.17 7.00
C ASP A 11 5.99 -2.86 6.13
N PHE A 12 5.07 -2.09 6.70
CA PHE A 12 3.86 -1.67 5.98
C PHE A 12 4.22 -0.86 4.74
N GLU A 13 5.28 -0.03 4.76
CA GLU A 13 5.74 0.71 3.58
C GLU A 13 6.01 -0.21 2.38
N GLU A 14 6.81 -1.26 2.54
CA GLU A 14 7.16 -2.16 1.45
C GLU A 14 6.00 -3.08 1.04
N VAL A 15 5.23 -3.59 2.01
CA VAL A 15 4.07 -4.45 1.75
C VAL A 15 2.99 -3.69 1.00
N PHE A 16 2.61 -2.51 1.47
CA PHE A 16 1.54 -1.72 0.87
C PHE A 16 1.93 -1.11 -0.47
N ARG A 17 3.21 -0.76 -0.66
CA ARG A 17 3.69 -0.42 -2.00
C ARG A 17 3.51 -1.59 -2.97
N SER A 18 3.85 -2.81 -2.56
CA SER A 18 3.76 -3.99 -3.43
C SER A 18 2.31 -4.34 -3.78
N ILE A 19 1.39 -4.22 -2.81
CA ILE A 19 -0.06 -4.32 -3.04
C ILE A 19 -0.54 -3.21 -3.99
N GLY A 20 -0.07 -1.97 -3.81
CA GLY A 20 -0.40 -0.85 -4.67
C GLY A 20 0.02 -1.06 -6.13
N ALA A 21 1.23 -1.57 -6.36
CA ALA A 21 1.71 -1.92 -7.70
C ALA A 21 0.84 -2.99 -8.38
N PHE A 22 0.32 -3.95 -7.61
CA PHE A 22 -0.62 -4.96 -8.12
C PHE A 22 -1.97 -4.32 -8.50
N ILE A 23 -2.51 -3.45 -7.63
CA ILE A 23 -3.76 -2.72 -7.86
C ILE A 23 -3.67 -1.87 -9.14
N ASP A 24 -2.57 -1.14 -9.32
CA ASP A 24 -2.31 -0.33 -10.51
C ASP A 24 -2.27 -1.18 -11.78
N GLN A 25 -1.54 -2.31 -11.76
CA GLN A 25 -1.45 -3.24 -12.89
C GLN A 25 -2.81 -3.82 -13.28
N ARG A 26 -3.68 -4.06 -12.30
CA ARG A 26 -5.03 -4.60 -12.51
C ARG A 26 -6.04 -3.53 -12.92
N GLY A 27 -5.71 -2.25 -12.77
CA GLY A 27 -6.62 -1.14 -13.03
C GLY A 27 -7.81 -1.10 -12.08
N MET A 28 -7.60 -1.55 -10.84
CA MET A 28 -8.61 -1.47 -9.77
C MET A 28 -8.72 -0.03 -9.24
N ARG A 29 -9.91 0.36 -8.78
CA ARG A 29 -10.16 1.62 -8.07
C ARG A 29 -11.16 1.44 -6.94
N GLU A 30 -11.33 2.46 -6.09
CA GLU A 30 -12.25 2.45 -4.94
C GLU A 30 -11.94 1.27 -4.00
N ILE A 31 -10.72 1.30 -3.47
CA ILE A 31 -10.12 0.14 -2.80
C ILE A 31 -10.54 0.07 -1.34
N LEU A 32 -10.93 -1.11 -0.87
CA LEU A 32 -11.03 -1.44 0.54
C LEU A 32 -9.97 -2.50 0.87
N LEU A 33 -9.21 -2.27 1.94
CA LEU A 33 -8.19 -3.18 2.41
C LEU A 33 -8.40 -3.49 3.89
N VAL A 34 -8.37 -4.77 4.23
CA VAL A 34 -8.50 -5.27 5.60
C VAL A 34 -7.36 -6.20 5.91
N GLU A 35 -6.69 -6.01 7.05
CA GLU A 35 -5.77 -7.00 7.57
C GLU A 35 -6.52 -8.27 8.00
N ALA A 36 -5.97 -9.42 7.61
CA ALA A 36 -6.46 -10.74 7.95
C ALA A 36 -5.37 -11.53 8.71
N PRO A 37 -5.70 -12.60 9.45
CA PRO A 37 -4.72 -13.37 10.21
C PRO A 37 -3.55 -13.90 9.38
N ASP A 38 -3.77 -14.19 8.09
CA ASP A 38 -2.85 -14.80 7.13
C ASP A 38 -2.49 -13.88 5.95
N GLY A 39 -2.82 -12.59 6.02
CA GLY A 39 -2.45 -11.60 5.01
C GLY A 39 -3.43 -10.43 4.92
N PHE A 40 -3.94 -10.12 3.73
CA PHE A 40 -4.89 -9.02 3.48
C PHE A 40 -6.05 -9.44 2.58
N ILE A 41 -7.22 -8.88 2.85
CA ILE A 41 -8.36 -8.91 1.92
C ILE A 41 -8.41 -7.54 1.24
N VAL A 42 -8.35 -7.56 -0.09
CA VAL A 42 -8.44 -6.36 -0.93
C VAL A 42 -9.66 -6.47 -1.81
N GLN A 43 -10.49 -5.43 -1.79
CA GLN A 43 -11.68 -5.33 -2.61
C GLN A 43 -11.60 -4.04 -3.43
N GLY A 44 -12.04 -4.07 -4.67
CA GLY A 44 -12.11 -2.86 -5.50
C GLY A 44 -12.97 -3.05 -6.73
N ILE A 45 -13.10 -2.00 -7.52
CA ILE A 45 -13.85 -1.96 -8.76
C ILE A 45 -12.89 -2.03 -9.94
N VAL A 46 -13.11 -2.99 -10.84
CA VAL A 46 -12.41 -3.11 -12.13
C VAL A 46 -13.39 -2.71 -13.25
N THR A 47 -12.89 -2.01 -14.27
CA THR A 47 -13.68 -1.73 -15.48
C THR A 47 -13.35 -2.78 -16.54
N ALA A 48 -14.30 -3.67 -16.85
CA ALA A 48 -14.15 -4.62 -17.95
C ALA A 48 -14.51 -3.91 -19.27
N GLY A 49 -13.60 -3.91 -20.25
CA GLY A 49 -13.92 -3.45 -21.62
C GLY A 49 -12.81 -2.90 -22.52
N ALA A 50 -11.54 -2.78 -22.08
CA ALA A 50 -10.52 -2.09 -22.88
C ALA A 50 -9.55 -2.98 -23.69
N ALA A 51 -9.74 -4.30 -23.73
CA ALA A 51 -8.86 -5.21 -24.46
C ALA A 51 -9.65 -6.07 -25.47
N GLY A 52 -9.57 -5.70 -26.75
CA GLY A 52 -10.10 -6.49 -27.87
C GLY A 52 -11.24 -5.79 -28.61
N GLY A 53 -10.94 -5.30 -29.82
CA GLY A 53 -11.80 -4.39 -30.57
C GLY A 53 -13.18 -4.90 -30.94
N THR A 54 -14.21 -4.11 -30.63
CA THR A 54 -15.29 -3.71 -31.54
C THR A 54 -15.96 -2.51 -30.87
N TRP A 55 -15.95 -1.35 -31.53
CA TRP A 55 -16.26 -0.05 -30.93
C TRP A 55 -17.77 0.22 -30.74
N SER A 56 -18.54 -0.79 -30.34
CA SER A 56 -19.98 -0.68 -30.18
C SER A 56 -20.48 -1.66 -29.12
N GLU A 57 -21.09 -1.13 -28.06
CA GLU A 57 -22.02 -1.80 -27.11
C GLU A 57 -21.53 -2.42 -25.78
N SER A 58 -20.23 -2.44 -25.42
CA SER A 58 -19.83 -2.72 -24.02
C SER A 58 -19.64 -1.41 -23.24
N MET A 59 -20.75 -0.78 -22.89
CA MET A 59 -20.75 0.30 -21.89
C MET A 59 -20.09 -0.25 -20.62
N GLY A 60 -18.94 0.32 -20.23
CA GLY A 60 -17.99 -0.24 -19.28
C GLY A 60 -18.61 -0.90 -18.05
N HIS A 61 -18.68 -2.23 -18.07
CA HIS A 61 -19.16 -3.01 -16.94
C HIS A 61 -18.16 -2.86 -15.79
N GLN A 62 -18.60 -2.18 -14.73
CA GLN A 62 -17.89 -2.15 -13.47
C GLN A 62 -18.18 -3.43 -12.71
N ALA A 63 -17.14 -4.18 -12.36
CA ALA A 63 -17.23 -5.38 -11.56
C ALA A 63 -16.51 -5.16 -10.23
N LYS A 64 -17.16 -5.53 -9.13
CA LYS A 64 -16.51 -5.61 -7.83
C LYS A 64 -15.71 -6.92 -7.77
N GLU A 65 -14.45 -6.80 -7.43
CA GLU A 65 -13.57 -7.94 -7.19
C GLU A 65 -13.10 -7.95 -5.74
N THR A 66 -12.97 -9.15 -5.19
CA THR A 66 -12.38 -9.40 -3.86
C THR A 66 -11.24 -10.38 -4.04
N LEU A 67 -10.07 -10.00 -3.54
CA LEU A 67 -8.84 -10.77 -3.58
C LEU A 67 -8.35 -10.99 -2.15
N THR A 68 -7.82 -12.18 -1.89
CA THR A 68 -7.11 -12.48 -0.65
C THR A 68 -5.64 -12.62 -1.00
N PHE A 69 -4.81 -11.76 -0.42
CA PHE A 69 -3.36 -11.84 -0.52
C PHE A 69 -2.85 -12.53 0.73
N LEU A 70 -2.38 -13.76 0.59
CA LEU A 70 -1.74 -14.48 1.68
C LEU A 70 -0.30 -14.00 1.88
N ASP A 71 0.30 -14.33 3.01
CA ASP A 71 1.70 -13.99 3.30
C ASP A 71 2.67 -14.40 2.18
N ASP A 72 2.45 -15.57 1.57
CA ASP A 72 3.28 -16.07 0.47
C ASP A 72 3.11 -15.22 -0.82
N ASP A 73 1.89 -14.73 -1.09
CA ASP A 73 1.64 -13.83 -2.22
C ASP A 73 2.35 -12.49 -2.01
N ILE A 74 2.31 -11.97 -0.78
CA ILE A 74 2.96 -10.71 -0.40
C ILE A 74 4.48 -10.84 -0.55
N ALA A 75 5.07 -11.93 -0.05
CA ALA A 75 6.50 -12.19 -0.20
C ALA A 75 6.92 -12.19 -1.68
N ARG A 76 6.15 -12.88 -2.54
CA ARG A 76 6.38 -12.88 -3.99
C ARG A 76 6.27 -11.47 -4.59
N PHE A 77 5.26 -10.68 -4.22
CA PHE A 77 5.11 -9.31 -4.74
C PHE A 77 6.27 -8.40 -4.35
N MET A 78 6.82 -8.56 -3.14
CA MET A 78 7.99 -7.81 -2.70
C MET A 78 9.25 -8.21 -3.48
N GLU A 79 9.47 -9.52 -3.67
CA GLU A 79 10.59 -10.03 -4.48
C GLU A 79 10.54 -9.51 -5.92
N GLU A 80 9.36 -9.56 -6.54
CA GLU A 80 9.14 -9.00 -7.88
C GLU A 80 9.42 -7.49 -7.91
N SER A 81 9.01 -6.75 -6.88
CA SER A 81 9.25 -5.30 -6.78
C SER A 81 10.74 -4.98 -6.68
N VAL A 82 11.51 -5.76 -5.90
CA VAL A 82 12.98 -5.62 -5.80
C VAL A 82 13.65 -6.01 -7.11
N ALA A 83 13.22 -7.08 -7.77
CA ALA A 83 13.76 -7.52 -9.05
C ALA A 83 13.60 -6.46 -10.16
N ARG A 84 12.52 -5.66 -10.10
CA ARG A 84 12.29 -4.53 -11.02
C ARG A 84 13.22 -3.34 -10.76
N ARG A 85 13.67 -3.12 -9.51
CA ARG A 85 14.53 -1.97 -9.12
C ARG A 85 15.98 -2.05 -9.62
N GLY A 86 16.45 -3.24 -9.99
CA GLY A 86 17.86 -3.49 -10.32
C GLY A 86 18.16 -3.82 -11.78
N LYS A 87 17.16 -3.92 -12.66
CA LYS A 87 17.35 -4.30 -14.07
C LYS A 87 17.06 -3.13 -15.00
N PRO A 88 18.06 -2.59 -15.72
CA PRO A 88 17.79 -1.79 -16.90
C PRO A 88 17.23 -2.72 -17.98
N GLY A 89 15.92 -2.91 -17.96
CA GLY A 89 15.19 -3.62 -19.00
C GLY A 89 14.92 -2.69 -20.20
N PRO A 90 14.62 -3.25 -21.39
CA PRO A 90 14.19 -2.47 -22.56
C PRO A 90 12.76 -1.92 -22.40
N GLU A 91 12.03 -2.32 -21.36
CA GLU A 91 10.73 -1.74 -21.04
C GLU A 91 10.92 -0.30 -20.53
N PRO A 92 10.08 0.66 -20.97
CA PRO A 92 10.11 2.01 -20.42
C PRO A 92 10.09 1.91 -18.90
N GLN A 93 10.96 2.66 -18.23
CA GLN A 93 10.91 2.82 -16.78
C GLN A 93 9.49 3.31 -16.45
N ARG A 94 8.60 2.37 -16.07
CA ARG A 94 7.22 2.72 -15.75
C ARG A 94 7.29 3.59 -14.51
N ASP A 95 6.81 4.82 -14.64
CA ASP A 95 6.54 5.64 -13.47
C ASP A 95 5.62 4.83 -12.55
N ALA A 96 5.95 4.81 -11.25
CA ALA A 96 5.13 4.13 -10.26
C ALA A 96 3.69 4.65 -10.33
N GLY A 97 2.71 3.74 -10.28
CA GLY A 97 1.31 4.10 -10.39
C GLY A 97 0.79 4.86 -9.16
N PHE A 98 -0.47 5.29 -9.24
CA PHE A 98 -1.09 6.07 -8.15
C PHE A 98 -1.15 5.24 -6.86
N TYR A 99 -1.63 3.99 -6.92
CA TYR A 99 -1.77 3.19 -5.72
C TYR A 99 -0.42 2.73 -5.18
N GLU A 100 0.55 2.41 -6.04
CA GLU A 100 1.93 2.11 -5.62
C GLU A 100 2.53 3.27 -4.79
N THR A 101 2.37 4.51 -5.27
CA THR A 101 2.93 5.68 -4.59
C THR A 101 2.15 6.09 -3.34
N ALA A 102 0.82 6.09 -3.39
CA ALA A 102 -0.06 6.44 -2.28
C ALA A 102 0.05 5.41 -1.13
N LEU A 103 -0.04 4.12 -1.45
CA LEU A 103 0.01 3.07 -0.44
C LEU A 103 1.38 2.96 0.22
N ARG A 104 2.47 3.30 -0.49
CA ARG A 104 3.80 3.41 0.13
C ARG A 104 3.84 4.44 1.26
N VAL A 105 3.34 5.66 1.03
CA VAL A 105 3.37 6.72 2.05
C VAL A 105 2.40 6.44 3.21
N LEU A 106 1.27 5.80 2.93
CA LEU A 106 0.37 5.32 3.98
C LEU A 106 0.98 4.19 4.80
N GLY A 107 1.68 3.25 4.14
CA GLY A 107 2.43 2.20 4.82
C GLY A 107 3.51 2.79 5.74
N ARG A 108 4.27 3.78 5.26
CA ARG A 108 5.24 4.51 6.08
C ARG A 108 4.60 5.17 7.31
N TYR A 109 3.45 5.82 7.13
CA TYR A 109 2.69 6.38 8.25
C TYR A 109 2.32 5.29 9.26
N MET A 110 1.87 4.12 8.81
CA MET A 110 1.53 2.99 9.70
C MET A 110 2.75 2.42 10.43
N ASP A 111 3.91 2.34 9.77
CA ASP A 111 5.15 1.93 10.42
C ASP A 111 5.53 2.86 11.58
N GLU A 112 5.25 4.16 11.45
CA GLU A 112 5.46 5.15 12.51
C GLU A 112 4.44 4.99 13.63
N GLN A 113 3.17 4.68 13.32
CA GLN A 113 2.13 4.48 14.32
C GLN A 113 2.25 3.14 15.07
N LYS A 114 2.82 2.09 14.44
CA LYS A 114 2.92 0.72 14.97
C LYS A 114 1.57 0.15 15.45
N PRO A 115 0.53 0.15 14.59
CA PRO A 115 -0.77 -0.41 14.92
C PRO A 115 -0.70 -1.93 15.11
N ARG A 116 -1.72 -2.49 15.77
CA ARG A 116 -1.93 -3.94 15.87
C ARG A 116 -2.78 -4.53 14.75
N ASP A 117 -3.58 -3.69 14.11
CA ASP A 117 -4.50 -4.05 13.03
C ASP A 117 -4.75 -2.80 12.19
N VAL A 118 -4.80 -3.00 10.87
CA VAL A 118 -5.08 -1.93 9.90
C VAL A 118 -6.29 -2.26 9.03
N PHE A 119 -7.07 -1.22 8.78
CA PHE A 119 -8.17 -1.22 7.82
C PHE A 119 -8.17 0.13 7.11
N PHE A 120 -8.40 0.16 5.81
CA PHE A 120 -8.69 1.42 5.14
C PHE A 120 -9.65 1.21 3.98
N PHE A 121 -10.28 2.31 3.57
CA PHE A 121 -10.91 2.40 2.26
C PHE A 121 -10.45 3.68 1.56
N GLU A 122 -10.49 3.62 0.25
CA GLU A 122 -10.14 4.69 -0.67
C GLU A 122 -11.35 4.98 -1.57
N GLN A 123 -11.61 6.27 -1.78
CA GLN A 123 -12.60 6.75 -2.73
C GLN A 123 -12.15 8.09 -3.30
N ASP A 124 -12.15 8.21 -4.63
CA ASP A 124 -11.75 9.44 -5.36
C ASP A 124 -10.36 9.97 -4.96
N GLY A 125 -9.43 9.06 -4.67
CA GLY A 125 -8.07 9.35 -4.24
C GLY A 125 -7.93 9.79 -2.77
N ALA A 126 -9.03 9.87 -2.01
CA ALA A 126 -9.00 10.10 -0.57
C ALA A 126 -9.04 8.78 0.19
N PHE A 127 -8.33 8.71 1.32
CA PHE A 127 -8.21 7.52 2.15
C PHE A 127 -8.73 7.78 3.56
N VAL A 128 -9.50 6.84 4.09
CA VAL A 128 -9.84 6.78 5.51
C VAL A 128 -9.21 5.53 6.10
N VAL A 129 -8.31 5.73 7.05
CA VAL A 129 -7.50 4.69 7.68
C VAL A 129 -7.95 4.52 9.13
N ARG A 130 -8.34 3.30 9.48
CA ARG A 130 -8.59 2.89 10.85
C ARG A 130 -7.43 2.04 11.36
N LEU A 131 -6.84 2.51 12.46
CA LEU A 131 -5.77 1.82 13.17
C LEU A 131 -6.29 1.30 14.49
N PHE A 132 -5.98 0.05 14.84
CA PHE A 132 -6.17 -0.44 16.19
C PHE A 132 -4.86 -0.31 16.97
N MET A 133 -4.82 0.60 17.92
CA MET A 133 -3.65 0.86 18.75
C MET A 133 -3.68 -0.04 19.98
N GLY A 134 -2.55 -0.65 20.31
CA GLY A 134 -2.38 -1.39 21.56
C GLY A 134 -1.77 -0.51 22.65
N GLY A 135 -2.32 -0.54 23.86
CA GLY A 135 -1.75 0.13 25.03
C GLY A 135 -1.79 -0.71 26.30
N GLN A 136 -1.06 -0.28 27.33
CA GLN A 136 -1.05 -0.95 28.65
C GLN A 136 -2.43 -0.95 29.34
N GLN A 137 -3.27 0.04 29.04
CA GLN A 137 -4.62 0.17 29.62
C GLN A 137 -5.73 -0.43 28.73
N GLY A 138 -5.37 -1.13 27.65
CA GLY A 138 -6.32 -1.63 26.65
C GLY A 138 -6.00 -1.12 25.25
N GLY A 139 -6.79 -1.54 24.25
CA GLY A 139 -6.64 -1.07 22.87
C GLY A 139 -7.73 -0.07 22.49
N ASN A 140 -7.43 0.84 21.57
CA ASN A 140 -8.38 1.83 21.06
C ASN A 140 -8.27 1.95 19.53
N HIS A 141 -9.36 2.38 18.90
CA HIS A 141 -9.36 2.70 17.48
C HIS A 141 -9.00 4.17 17.25
N VAL A 142 -8.18 4.42 16.24
CA VAL A 142 -7.84 5.75 15.74
C VAL A 142 -8.22 5.83 14.27
N LEU A 143 -8.84 6.94 13.87
CA LEU A 143 -9.14 7.24 12.48
C LEU A 143 -8.19 8.34 12.00
N ALA A 144 -7.61 8.14 10.82
CA ALA A 144 -6.84 9.14 10.10
C ALA A 144 -7.43 9.28 8.70
N GLU A 145 -7.59 10.52 8.25
CA GLU A 145 -8.14 10.84 6.94
C GLU A 145 -7.04 11.53 6.13
N PHE A 146 -6.92 11.13 4.86
CA PHE A 146 -5.97 11.72 3.92
C PHE A 146 -6.74 12.07 2.67
N THR A 147 -6.82 13.35 2.35
CA THR A 147 -7.34 13.80 1.06
C THR A 147 -6.37 13.43 -0.06
N ARG A 148 -6.85 13.51 -1.30
CA ARG A 148 -5.99 13.31 -2.48
C ARG A 148 -4.79 14.27 -2.48
N ASP A 149 -4.98 15.50 -2.02
CA ASP A 149 -3.93 16.51 -1.94
C ASP A 149 -2.92 16.19 -0.83
N ASP A 150 -3.38 15.70 0.33
CA ASP A 150 -2.49 15.24 1.41
C ASP A 150 -1.58 14.10 0.92
N ILE A 151 -2.14 13.14 0.18
CA ILE A 151 -1.37 12.05 -0.43
C ILE A 151 -0.33 12.59 -1.41
N ALA A 152 -0.72 13.51 -2.29
CA ALA A 152 0.21 14.11 -3.25
C ALA A 152 1.37 14.83 -2.54
N GLU A 153 1.08 15.56 -1.46
CA GLU A 153 2.09 16.23 -0.66
C GLU A 153 3.03 15.23 0.05
N LEU A 154 2.49 14.17 0.65
CA LEU A 154 3.28 13.10 1.28
C LEU A 154 4.18 12.40 0.27
N VAL A 155 3.68 12.13 -0.94
CA VAL A 155 4.48 11.54 -2.02
C VAL A 155 5.62 12.47 -2.43
N ALA A 156 5.36 13.76 -2.58
CA ALA A 156 6.37 14.76 -2.94
C ALA A 156 7.48 14.88 -1.87
N ARG A 157 7.14 14.74 -0.59
CA ARG A 157 8.10 14.73 0.53
C ARG A 157 8.86 13.40 0.67
N GLY A 158 8.27 12.30 0.19
CA GLY A 158 8.75 10.93 0.35
C GLY A 158 10.23 10.66 -0.02
N PRO A 159 10.80 11.21 -1.12
CA PRO A 159 12.22 11.00 -1.44
C PRO A 159 13.18 11.45 -0.34
N GLY A 160 12.85 12.49 0.43
CA GLY A 160 13.67 13.02 1.51
C GLY A 160 13.72 12.16 2.77
N LEU A 161 12.77 11.23 2.93
CA LEU A 161 12.65 10.35 4.10
C LEU A 161 13.40 9.01 3.92
N ARG A 162 13.92 8.73 2.72
CA ARG A 162 14.66 7.49 2.40
C ARG A 162 16.07 7.43 3.01
N ILE A 163 16.60 8.56 3.47
CA ILE A 163 17.94 8.63 4.07
C ILE A 163 17.77 8.54 5.58
N PRO A 164 18.23 7.47 6.26
CA PRO A 164 18.32 7.50 7.70
C PRO A 164 19.28 8.64 8.07
N THR A 165 18.79 9.66 8.78
CA THR A 165 19.64 10.72 9.33
C THR A 165 20.77 10.04 10.11
N PRO A 166 22.04 10.18 9.69
CA PRO A 166 23.13 9.52 10.41
C PRO A 166 23.15 10.06 11.83
N THR A 167 23.03 9.15 12.80
CA THR A 167 23.11 9.47 14.22
C THR A 167 24.44 10.22 14.45
N PRO A 168 24.43 11.45 14.98
CA PRO A 168 25.67 12.16 15.23
C PRO A 168 26.51 11.35 16.22
N LYS A 169 27.71 10.97 15.78
CA LYS A 169 28.68 10.25 16.61
C LYS A 169 29.02 11.15 17.80
N PRO A 170 28.89 10.70 19.07
CA PRO A 170 29.25 11.52 20.21
C PRO A 170 30.73 11.89 20.09
N ALA A 171 31.03 13.18 20.25
CA ALA A 171 32.39 13.68 20.29
C ALA A 171 33.10 13.04 21.49
N THR A 172 34.08 12.19 21.20
CA THR A 172 35.08 11.75 22.17
C THR A 172 35.82 12.99 22.69
N ALA A 173 35.66 13.24 24.00
CA ALA A 173 36.48 14.17 24.78
C ALA A 173 37.86 13.56 25.07
#